data_AF-A0A7W7FU57-F1
#
_entry.id   AF-A0A7W7FU57-F1
#
_cell.length_a   1.000
_cell.length_b   1.000
_cell.length_c   1.000
_cell.angle_alpha   90.00
_cell.angle_beta   90.00
_cell.angle_gamma   90.00
#
_symmetry.space_group_name_H-M   'P 1'
#
loop_
_entity.id
_entity.type
_entity.pdbx_description
1 polymer ?
#
loop_
_entity_poly.entity_id
_entity_poly.type
_entity_poly.pdbx_seq_one_letter_code
_entity_poly.pdbx_strand_id
1 'polypeptide(L)'
;MTEFRVCPLAELAEGKPHGTEVDGTPVVLVRLGERVHALRDVCSHAEVTLSDGGEVSDGAIECWLHGAGFDLCTGEPLTPPASEPIDVYAVSVREGEVYVDPATPTNR
;
A
#
# COMPACT_ATOMS: atom_id res chain seq x y z
N MET A 1 -8.37 2.80 17.31
CA MET A 1 -7.16 2.69 16.49
C MET A 1 -6.34 1.57 17.06
N THR A 2 -6.25 0.45 16.34
CA THR A 2 -5.47 -0.72 16.75
C THR A 2 -4.30 -0.79 15.77
N GLU A 3 -3.19 -0.17 16.15
CA GLU A 3 -1.97 -0.21 15.35
C GLU A 3 -1.22 -1.51 15.62
N PHE A 4 -0.81 -2.19 14.56
CA PHE A 4 0.00 -3.40 14.62
C PHE A 4 1.40 -3.11 14.13
N ARG A 5 2.41 -3.56 14.88
CA ARG A 5 3.80 -3.55 14.41
C ARG A 5 3.93 -4.53 13.24
N VAL A 6 4.46 -4.05 12.11
CA VAL A 6 4.62 -4.85 10.88
C VAL A 6 6.07 -5.29 10.72
N CYS A 7 6.99 -4.34 10.50
CA CYS A 7 8.40 -4.61 10.22
C CYS A 7 9.28 -3.39 10.57
N PRO A 8 10.61 -3.54 10.64
CA PRO A 8 11.52 -2.41 10.66
C PRO A 8 11.48 -1.64 9.33
N LEU A 9 11.57 -0.30 9.38
CA LEU A 9 11.64 0.57 8.19
C LEU A 9 12.78 0.15 7.24
N ALA A 10 13.89 -0.33 7.80
CA ALA A 10 15.06 -0.77 7.04
C ALA A 10 14.82 -2.03 6.20
N GLU A 11 13.78 -2.81 6.50
CA GLU A 11 13.36 -3.97 5.70
C GLU A 11 12.63 -3.54 4.42
N LEU A 12 12.01 -2.36 4.42
CA LEU A 12 11.35 -1.80 3.25
C LEU A 12 12.38 -1.22 2.27
N ALA A 13 12.47 -1.83 1.10
CA ALA A 13 13.27 -1.31 0.00
C ALA A 13 12.62 -0.05 -0.58
N GLU A 14 13.44 0.96 -0.87
CA GLU A 14 13.01 2.24 -1.43
C GLU A 14 12.24 2.04 -2.74
N GLY A 15 11.02 2.58 -2.82
CA GLY A 15 10.18 2.54 -4.02
C GLY A 15 9.80 1.13 -4.48
N LYS A 16 9.83 0.12 -3.59
CA LYS A 16 9.40 -1.24 -3.91
C LYS A 16 8.17 -1.63 -3.08
N PRO A 17 7.15 -2.24 -3.70
CA PRO A 17 6.05 -2.82 -2.96
C PRO A 17 6.53 -3.91 -2.01
N HIS A 18 6.00 -3.90 -0.80
CA HIS A 18 6.22 -4.93 0.21
C HIS A 18 4.86 -5.40 0.72
N GLY A 19 4.45 -6.61 0.33
CA GLY A 19 3.19 -7.20 0.74
C GLY A 19 3.28 -7.81 2.13
N THR A 20 2.24 -7.59 2.94
CA THR A 20 2.09 -8.17 4.28
C THR A 20 0.61 -8.39 4.59
N GLU A 21 0.32 -9.24 5.56
CA GLU A 21 -1.02 -9.35 6.16
C GLU A 21 -1.00 -8.66 7.53
N VAL A 22 -2.00 -7.82 7.81
CA VAL A 22 -2.18 -7.14 9.10
C VAL A 22 -3.60 -7.43 9.59
N ASP A 23 -3.72 -8.23 10.65
CA ASP A 23 -5.02 -8.63 11.22
C ASP A 23 -6.00 -9.19 10.17
N GLY A 24 -5.51 -10.08 9.30
CA GLY A 24 -6.30 -10.67 8.21
C GLY A 24 -6.53 -9.77 7.00
N THR A 25 -6.01 -8.53 7.00
CA THR A 25 -6.14 -7.58 5.89
C THR A 25 -4.87 -7.60 5.03
N PRO A 26 -4.96 -7.82 3.71
CA PRO A 26 -3.81 -7.76 2.81
C PRO A 26 -3.41 -6.29 2.57
N VAL A 27 -2.17 -5.95 2.95
CA VAL A 27 -1.62 -4.59 2.89
C VAL A 27 -0.34 -4.57 2.07
N VAL A 28 -0.23 -3.60 1.17
CA VAL A 28 1.03 -3.27 0.50
C VAL A 28 1.64 -2.03 1.13
N LEU A 29 2.90 -2.16 1.54
CA LEU A 29 3.72 -1.05 2.03
C LEU A 29 4.62 -0.54 0.92
N VAL A 30 4.71 0.78 0.80
CA VAL A 30 5.66 1.45 -0.10
C VAL A 30 6.41 2.50 0.67
N ARG A 31 7.74 2.38 0.70
CA ARG A 31 8.62 3.36 1.34
C ARG A 31 9.15 4.36 0.31
N LEU A 32 9.02 5.65 0.64
CA LEU A 32 9.62 6.77 -0.08
C LEU A 32 10.39 7.66 0.92
N GLY A 33 11.71 7.48 1.00
CA GLY A 33 12.58 8.11 1.98
C GLY A 33 12.31 7.61 3.40
N GLU A 34 11.83 8.49 4.29
CA GLU A 34 11.42 8.15 5.65
C GLU A 34 9.91 7.95 5.79
N ARG A 35 9.16 8.16 4.70
CA ARG A 35 7.70 7.98 4.68
C ARG A 35 7.36 6.58 4.22
N VAL A 36 6.29 6.04 4.78
CA VAL A 36 5.69 4.79 4.36
C VAL A 36 4.24 5.08 3.97
N HIS A 37 3.80 4.47 2.90
CA HIS A 37 2.41 4.42 2.45
C HIS A 37 1.90 3.00 2.67
N ALA A 38 0.65 2.87 3.10
CA ALA A 38 0.00 1.58 3.32
C ALA A 38 -1.33 1.58 2.58
N LEU A 39 -1.51 0.64 1.66
CA LEU A 39 -2.72 0.50 0.87
C LEU A 39 -3.22 -0.94 0.91
N ARG A 40 -4.46 -1.17 0.50
CA ARG A 40 -4.94 -2.53 0.21
C ARG A 40 -4.09 -3.13 -0.90
N ASP A 41 -3.52 -4.30 -0.63
CA ASP A 41 -2.64 -4.96 -1.60
C ASP A 41 -3.43 -5.52 -2.80
N VAL A 42 -4.73 -5.69 -2.68
CA VAL A 42 -5.55 -6.30 -3.73
C VAL A 42 -6.08 -5.25 -4.69
N CYS A 43 -5.68 -5.36 -5.95
CA CYS A 43 -6.15 -4.52 -7.05
C CYS A 43 -7.68 -4.60 -7.18
N SER A 44 -8.35 -3.43 -7.23
CA SER A 44 -9.81 -3.34 -7.37
C SER A 44 -10.34 -3.84 -8.73
N HIS A 45 -9.48 -4.04 -9.73
CA HIS A 45 -9.87 -4.52 -11.05
C HIS A 45 -9.93 -6.06 -11.16
N ALA A 46 -8.92 -6.79 -10.67
CA ALA A 46 -8.77 -8.23 -10.99
C ALA A 46 -8.29 -9.12 -9.83
N GLU A 47 -8.50 -8.71 -8.57
CA GLU A 47 -8.20 -9.52 -7.36
C GLU A 47 -6.77 -10.08 -7.26
N VAL A 48 -5.80 -9.45 -7.94
CA VAL A 48 -4.38 -9.76 -7.80
C VAL A 48 -3.72 -8.85 -6.78
N THR A 49 -2.67 -9.36 -6.13
CA THR A 49 -1.83 -8.59 -5.21
C THR A 49 -0.89 -7.67 -6.00
N LEU A 50 -0.85 -6.40 -5.59
CA LEU A 50 0.01 -5.37 -6.16
C LEU A 50 1.47 -5.65 -5.80
N SER A 51 1.74 -6.25 -4.63
CA SER A 51 3.10 -6.55 -4.20
C SER A 51 3.82 -7.64 -4.99
N ASP A 52 3.09 -8.50 -5.73
CA ASP A 52 3.68 -9.62 -6.47
C ASP A 52 4.56 -9.17 -7.66
N GLY A 53 4.32 -7.98 -8.17
CA GLY A 53 5.09 -7.44 -9.29
C GLY A 53 4.84 -5.98 -9.61
N GLY A 54 4.06 -5.26 -8.80
CA GLY A 54 3.71 -3.88 -9.07
C GLY A 54 4.92 -2.96 -9.10
N GLU A 55 4.79 -1.88 -9.86
CA GLU A 55 5.84 -0.89 -10.02
C GLU A 55 5.42 0.42 -9.36
N VAL A 56 6.34 1.04 -8.61
CA VAL A 56 6.07 2.33 -7.97
C VAL A 56 6.79 3.43 -8.74
N SER A 57 6.04 4.44 -9.16
CA SER A 57 6.57 5.63 -9.81
C SER A 57 5.63 6.81 -9.58
N ASP A 58 6.18 8.03 -9.55
CA ASP A 58 5.42 9.28 -9.48
C ASP A 58 4.34 9.35 -8.37
N GLY A 59 4.60 8.71 -7.22
CA GLY A 59 3.67 8.69 -6.09
C GLY A 59 2.49 7.72 -6.26
N ALA A 60 2.57 6.79 -7.20
CA ALA A 60 1.58 5.78 -7.51
C ALA A 60 2.17 4.36 -7.52
N ILE A 61 1.31 3.37 -7.35
CA ILE A 61 1.62 1.96 -7.61
C ILE A 61 0.83 1.46 -8.82
N GLU A 62 1.52 0.90 -9.80
CA GLU A 62 0.95 0.29 -11.00
C GLU A 62 0.83 -1.23 -10.84
N CYS A 63 -0.36 -1.76 -11.09
CA CYS A 63 -0.63 -3.20 -11.10
C CYS A 63 0.05 -3.87 -12.30
N TRP A 64 0.90 -4.84 -12.01
CA TRP A 64 1.72 -5.57 -12.98
C TRP A 64 0.93 -6.35 -14.04
N LEU A 65 -0.34 -6.70 -13.76
CA LEU A 65 -1.11 -7.54 -14.67
C LEU A 65 -1.65 -6.75 -15.87
N HIS A 66 -2.29 -5.61 -15.60
CA HIS A 66 -3.00 -4.82 -16.63
C HIS A 66 -2.71 -3.31 -16.60
N GLY A 67 -1.79 -2.84 -15.76
CA GLY A 67 -1.34 -1.45 -15.74
C GLY A 67 -2.26 -0.48 -14.98
N ALA A 68 -3.20 -0.99 -14.15
CA ALA A 68 -4.03 -0.13 -13.31
C ALA A 68 -3.18 0.55 -12.23
N GLY A 69 -3.09 1.87 -12.25
CA GLY A 69 -2.33 2.69 -11.31
C GLY A 69 -3.22 3.24 -10.20
N PHE A 70 -2.68 3.31 -8.98
CA PHE A 70 -3.35 3.87 -7.81
C PHE A 70 -2.45 4.87 -7.10
N ASP A 71 -3.00 6.02 -6.73
CA ASP A 71 -2.29 7.03 -5.92
C ASP A 71 -1.97 6.48 -4.53
N LEU A 72 -0.71 6.60 -4.07
CA LEU A 72 -0.27 6.04 -2.79
C LEU A 72 -0.85 6.73 -1.55
N CYS A 73 -1.43 7.93 -1.71
CA CYS A 73 -1.99 8.72 -0.61
C CYS A 73 -3.50 8.62 -0.53
N THR A 74 -4.18 8.57 -1.69
CA THR A 74 -5.65 8.59 -1.76
C THR A 74 -6.24 7.24 -2.15
N GLY A 75 -5.45 6.35 -2.75
CA GLY A 75 -5.92 5.09 -3.31
C GLY A 75 -6.75 5.25 -4.58
N GLU A 76 -6.93 6.47 -5.08
CA GLU A 76 -7.71 6.75 -6.29
C GLU A 76 -7.07 6.10 -7.52
N PRO A 77 -7.88 5.52 -8.42
CA PRO A 77 -7.36 4.98 -9.68
C PRO A 77 -6.90 6.13 -10.58
N LEU A 78 -5.66 6.03 -11.06
CA LEU A 78 -5.04 7.04 -11.92
C LEU A 78 -5.08 6.61 -13.39
N THR A 79 -5.02 5.31 -13.65
CA THR A 79 -5.04 4.74 -14.99
C THR A 79 -6.00 3.56 -15.07
N PRO A 80 -6.70 3.39 -16.22
CA PRO A 80 -7.55 2.22 -16.44
C PRO A 80 -6.69 0.94 -16.45
N PRO A 81 -7.27 -0.24 -16.17
CA PRO A 81 -8.71 -0.54 -16.13
C PRO A 81 -9.43 -0.37 -14.78
N ALA A 82 -8.72 -0.02 -13.70
CA ALA A 82 -9.40 0.23 -12.41
C ALA A 82 -10.29 1.47 -12.49
N SER A 83 -11.44 1.41 -11.82
CA SER A 83 -12.39 2.53 -11.73
C SER A 83 -12.87 2.81 -10.30
N GLU A 84 -12.47 1.98 -9.35
CA GLU A 84 -12.76 2.14 -7.93
C GLU A 84 -11.45 2.30 -7.14
N PRO A 85 -11.43 3.17 -6.12
CA PRO A 85 -10.27 3.34 -5.27
C PRO A 85 -9.99 2.09 -4.44
N ILE A 86 -8.74 1.93 -4.02
CA ILE A 86 -8.33 0.97 -3.00
C ILE A 86 -8.23 1.66 -1.64
N ASP A 87 -8.41 0.91 -0.56
CA ASP A 87 -8.30 1.48 0.80
C ASP A 87 -6.86 1.94 1.08
N VAL A 88 -6.74 3.09 1.77
CA VAL A 88 -5.48 3.60 2.30
C VAL A 88 -5.51 3.51 3.82
N TYR A 89 -4.50 2.89 4.42
CA TYR A 89 -4.45 2.63 5.86
C TYR A 89 -3.55 3.64 6.57
N ALA A 90 -3.89 3.93 7.82
CA ALA A 90 -3.03 4.77 8.66
C ALA A 90 -1.73 4.01 8.95
N VAL A 91 -0.60 4.67 8.74
CA VAL A 91 0.73 4.12 8.97
C VAL A 91 1.59 5.12 9.73
N SER A 92 2.35 4.62 10.71
CA SER A 92 3.29 5.44 11.46
C SER A 92 4.64 4.74 11.59
N VAL A 93 5.71 5.53 11.61
CA VAL A 93 7.07 5.05 11.83
C VAL A 93 7.56 5.59 13.15
N ARG A 94 7.95 4.71 14.08
CA ARG A 94 8.40 5.07 15.43
C ARG A 94 9.66 4.28 15.74
N GLU A 95 10.75 4.99 16.05
CA GLU A 95 12.04 4.37 16.40
C GLU A 95 12.55 3.36 15.34
N GLY A 96 12.23 3.61 14.07
CA GLY A 96 12.62 2.72 12.95
C GLY A 96 11.69 1.52 12.75
N GLU A 97 10.56 1.44 13.44
CA GLU A 97 9.55 0.38 13.30
C GLU A 97 8.28 0.93 12.62
N VAL A 98 7.71 0.15 11.71
CA VAL A 98 6.50 0.49 10.95
C VAL A 98 5.28 -0.12 11.64
N TYR A 99 4.26 0.71 11.84
CA TYR A 99 2.98 0.33 12.43
C TYR A 99 1.83 0.67 11.48
N VAL A 100 0.85 -0.22 11.34
CA VAL A 100 -0.32 -0.03 10.46
C VAL A 100 -1.60 -0.25 11.25
N ASP A 101 -2.61 0.59 11.03
CA ASP A 101 -3.99 0.39 11.48
C ASP A 101 -4.88 0.06 10.27
N PRO A 102 -5.22 -1.24 10.05
CA PRO A 102 -6.06 -1.65 8.93
C PRO A 102 -7.57 -1.48 9.21
N ALA A 103 -7.97 -1.19 10.46
CA ALA A 103 -9.37 -1.24 10.87
C ALA A 103 -10.20 -0.03 10.39
N THR A 104 -9.54 1.08 10.03
CA THR A 104 -10.23 2.29 9.56
C THR A 104 -9.42 2.92 8.43
N PRO A 105 -9.80 2.68 7.16
CA PRO A 105 -9.21 3.37 6.03
C PRO A 105 -9.33 4.89 6.18
N THR A 106 -8.29 5.60 5.76
CA THR A 106 -8.14 7.05 5.88
C THR A 106 -8.79 7.83 4.74
N ASN A 107 -9.18 7.13 3.67
CA ASN A 107 -9.80 7.68 2.46
C ASN A 107 -11.31 7.37 2.37
N ARG A 108 -11.97 7.15 3.51
CA ARG A 108 -13.42 6.88 3.59
C ARG A 108 -14.17 7.95 4.38
#